data_AF-A0A813BYY0-F1
#
_entry.id   AF-A0A813BYY0-F1
#
_cell.length_a   1.000
_cell.length_b   1.000
_cell.length_c   1.000
_cell.angle_alpha   90.00
_cell.angle_beta   90.00
_cell.angle_gamma   90.00
#
_symmetry.space_group_name_H-M   'P 1'
#
loop_
_entity.id
_entity.type
_entity.pdbx_description
1 polymer ?
#
loop_
_entity_poly.entity_id
_entity_poly.type
_entity_poly.pdbx_seq_one_letter_code
_entity_poly.pdbx_strand_id
1 'polypeptide(L)'
;WVDGERLVAESASGEDLPLVELGITATLLQLLGTGVMHTDPHGGNLLKGPIVGDARSCPPSRPSLPSRQLVYLDFGLVADVPLQVREGLVCAVMYMVERRWVDVASLFHALMLLPDWVIADAATLASFTRDIELAAKEALVFPSETKSSRAEVPSLRFAALLEQLVLLAPRYEFQLPPYFLNNARALGCLEGMARTVDPEFNILQKVYPFALNTLLSNPSDSPVLRETLRKLCSDSSGRLSLSRASSLVDSAARLTGTRWRKVVADSLRSRGGRRFFRALLRSEAAKLCGRVLE
;
A
#
# COMPACT_ATOMS: atom_id res chain seq x y z
N TRP A 1 2.19 -24.19 -24.84
CA TRP A 1 1.58 -25.00 -23.77
C TRP A 1 2.45 -24.87 -22.55
N VAL A 2 1.88 -24.67 -21.37
CA VAL A 2 2.61 -24.61 -20.10
C VAL A 2 1.98 -25.64 -19.17
N ASP A 3 2.78 -26.60 -18.71
CA ASP A 3 2.33 -27.59 -17.73
C ASP A 3 2.33 -26.96 -16.32
N GLY A 4 1.34 -27.31 -15.50
CA GLY A 4 1.27 -26.82 -14.13
C GLY A 4 -0.02 -27.20 -13.40
N GLU A 5 0.04 -27.17 -12.08
CA GLU A 5 -1.12 -27.35 -11.20
C GLU A 5 -1.79 -26.00 -10.94
N ARG A 6 -3.12 -25.94 -10.82
CA ARG A 6 -3.81 -24.70 -10.47
C ARG A 6 -3.45 -24.25 -9.05
N LEU A 7 -3.26 -22.95 -8.85
CA LEU A 7 -3.06 -22.34 -7.55
C LEU A 7 -4.42 -21.97 -6.95
N VAL A 8 -5.11 -22.95 -6.35
CA VAL A 8 -6.41 -22.77 -5.68
C VAL A 8 -6.32 -23.06 -4.19
N ALA A 9 -7.21 -22.44 -3.41
CA ALA A 9 -7.19 -22.49 -1.95
C ALA A 9 -7.33 -23.91 -1.39
N GLU A 10 -8.16 -24.73 -2.02
CA GLU A 10 -8.44 -26.11 -1.59
C GLU A 10 -7.24 -27.04 -1.72
N SER A 11 -6.27 -26.69 -2.57
CA SER A 11 -5.06 -27.47 -2.83
C SER A 11 -3.77 -26.77 -2.36
N ALA A 12 -3.88 -25.62 -1.71
CA ALA A 12 -2.74 -24.84 -1.27
C ALA A 12 -2.09 -25.52 -0.04
N SER A 13 -0.81 -25.84 -0.16
CA SER A 13 -0.02 -26.43 0.94
C SER A 13 1.01 -25.43 1.49
N GLY A 14 1.69 -25.83 2.58
CA GLY A 14 2.86 -25.13 3.12
C GLY A 14 3.89 -24.71 2.07
N GLU A 15 4.11 -25.58 1.08
CA GLU A 15 5.10 -25.39 0.02
C GLU A 15 4.68 -24.34 -1.01
N ASP A 16 3.38 -24.05 -1.09
CA ASP A 16 2.82 -23.08 -2.05
C ASP A 16 2.86 -21.65 -1.51
N LEU A 17 3.06 -21.44 -0.20
CA LEU A 17 3.06 -20.10 0.41
C LEU A 17 4.00 -19.12 -0.32
N PRO A 18 5.26 -19.46 -0.67
CA PRO A 18 6.12 -18.53 -1.41
C PRO A 18 5.56 -18.14 -2.79
N LEU A 19 4.81 -19.02 -3.46
CA LEU A 19 4.12 -18.70 -4.73
C LEU A 19 2.92 -17.79 -4.51
N VAL A 20 2.15 -18.02 -3.45
CA VAL A 20 1.02 -17.15 -3.08
C VAL A 20 1.54 -15.76 -2.73
N GLU A 21 2.60 -15.66 -1.93
CA GLU A 21 3.25 -14.38 -1.62
C GLU A 21 3.78 -13.67 -2.88
N LEU A 22 4.34 -14.43 -3.82
CA LEU A 22 4.78 -13.91 -5.11
C LEU A 22 3.60 -13.38 -5.92
N GLY A 23 2.47 -14.08 -5.95
CA GLY A 23 1.26 -13.65 -6.65
C GLY A 23 0.66 -12.38 -6.04
N ILE A 24 0.62 -12.29 -4.71
CA ILE A 24 0.22 -11.06 -4.00
C ILE A 24 1.16 -9.92 -4.35
N THR A 25 2.47 -10.15 -4.29
CA THR A 25 3.48 -9.13 -4.59
C THR A 25 3.38 -8.65 -6.04
N ALA A 26 3.24 -9.57 -7.00
CA ALA A 26 3.07 -9.26 -8.42
C ALA A 26 1.79 -8.44 -8.66
N THR A 27 0.67 -8.85 -8.07
CA THR A 27 -0.62 -8.15 -8.17
C THR A 27 -0.54 -6.74 -7.58
N LEU A 28 0.10 -6.57 -6.41
CA LEU A 28 0.31 -5.26 -5.80
C LEU A 28 1.24 -4.36 -6.62
N LEU A 29 2.30 -4.93 -7.23
CA LEU A 29 3.20 -4.19 -8.12
C LEU A 29 2.52 -3.77 -9.42
N GLN A 30 1.61 -4.60 -9.95
CA GLN A 30 0.78 -4.24 -11.09
C GLN A 30 -0.16 -3.08 -10.74
N LEU A 31 -0.82 -3.16 -9.58
CA LEU A 31 -1.75 -2.14 -9.09
C LEU A 31 -1.06 -0.80 -8.81
N LEU A 32 0.04 -0.81 -8.04
CA LEU A 32 0.65 0.41 -7.49
C LEU A 32 1.86 0.89 -8.30
N GLY A 33 2.59 -0.02 -8.94
CA GLY A 33 3.83 0.26 -9.65
C GLY A 33 3.61 0.50 -11.14
N THR A 34 3.34 -0.58 -11.89
CA THR A 34 3.22 -0.49 -13.36
C THR A 34 1.93 0.19 -13.80
N GLY A 35 0.85 0.03 -13.03
CA GLY A 35 -0.50 0.48 -13.39
C GLY A 35 -1.14 -0.33 -14.50
N VAL A 36 -0.56 -1.47 -14.88
CA VAL A 36 -1.15 -2.39 -15.86
C VAL A 36 -1.41 -3.69 -15.13
N MET A 37 -2.69 -4.03 -14.97
CA MET A 37 -3.12 -5.08 -14.08
C MET A 37 -3.85 -6.18 -14.83
N HIS A 38 -3.42 -7.42 -14.61
CA HIS A 38 -4.21 -8.61 -14.92
C HIS A 38 -5.40 -8.60 -13.97
N THR A 39 -6.60 -8.28 -14.45
CA THR A 39 -7.72 -7.89 -13.57
C THR A 39 -8.48 -9.07 -12.98
N ASP A 40 -7.98 -10.28 -13.19
CA ASP A 40 -8.62 -11.51 -12.72
C ASP A 40 -7.59 -12.58 -12.30
N PRO A 41 -6.64 -12.29 -11.38
CA PRO A 41 -5.60 -13.23 -10.99
C PRO A 41 -6.11 -14.19 -9.90
N HIS A 42 -7.18 -14.95 -10.22
CA HIS A 42 -7.73 -16.00 -9.36
C HIS A 42 -7.13 -17.37 -9.71
N GLY A 43 -7.43 -18.40 -8.92
CA GLY A 43 -6.84 -19.73 -9.09
C GLY A 43 -7.15 -20.45 -10.42
N GLY A 44 -8.08 -19.92 -11.22
CA GLY A 44 -8.28 -20.38 -12.60
C GLY A 44 -7.19 -19.88 -13.56
N ASN A 45 -6.62 -18.71 -13.29
CA ASN A 45 -5.63 -18.02 -14.12
C ASN A 45 -4.21 -18.07 -13.54
N LEU A 46 -4.01 -18.72 -12.39
CA LEU A 46 -2.71 -18.89 -11.75
C LEU A 46 -2.34 -20.36 -11.69
N LEU A 47 -1.17 -20.72 -12.24
CA LEU A 47 -0.59 -22.06 -12.11
C LEU A 47 0.71 -22.04 -11.32
N LYS A 48 0.96 -23.18 -10.68
CA LYS A 48 2.23 -23.61 -10.12
C LYS A 48 2.92 -24.47 -11.18
N GLY A 49 3.73 -23.83 -12.02
CA GLY A 49 4.44 -24.48 -13.13
C GLY A 49 5.83 -24.99 -12.73
N PRO A 50 6.43 -25.90 -13.51
CA PRO A 50 7.84 -26.25 -13.35
C PRO A 50 8.72 -25.01 -13.59
N ILE A 51 9.93 -25.02 -13.01
CA ILE A 51 10.92 -24.00 -13.34
C ILE A 51 11.37 -24.20 -14.79
N VAL A 52 11.06 -23.23 -15.65
CA VAL A 52 11.51 -23.20 -17.05
C VAL A 52 12.62 -22.13 -17.18
N GLY A 53 13.79 -22.52 -17.71
CA GLY A 53 14.92 -21.62 -18.01
C GLY A 53 16.26 -21.99 -17.35
N ASP A 54 17.36 -21.38 -17.80
CA ASP A 54 18.70 -21.54 -17.19
C ASP A 54 18.68 -20.89 -15.79
N ALA A 55 19.31 -21.52 -14.79
CA ALA A 55 19.39 -21.01 -13.42
C ALA A 55 20.02 -19.60 -13.33
N ARG A 56 20.68 -19.15 -14.41
CA ARG A 56 21.25 -17.81 -14.60
C ARG A 56 20.24 -16.71 -14.95
N SER A 57 19.06 -17.05 -15.47
CA SER A 57 17.95 -16.10 -15.70
C SER A 57 17.17 -15.79 -14.43
N CYS A 58 17.29 -16.65 -13.42
CA CYS A 58 16.79 -16.37 -12.08
C CYS A 58 17.75 -15.40 -11.38
N PRO A 59 17.27 -14.30 -10.77
CA PRO A 59 18.12 -13.44 -9.95
C PRO A 59 18.83 -14.28 -8.89
N PRO A 60 20.10 -13.96 -8.56
CA PRO A 60 20.94 -14.81 -7.72
C PRO A 60 20.21 -15.17 -6.43
N SER A 61 20.25 -16.47 -6.12
CA SER A 61 19.59 -17.16 -5.02
C SER A 61 19.49 -16.30 -3.75
N ARG A 62 18.31 -15.71 -3.56
CA ARG A 62 17.81 -15.43 -2.22
C ARG A 62 17.38 -16.77 -1.61
N PRO A 63 17.58 -17.01 -0.31
CA PRO A 63 17.29 -18.29 0.36
C PRO A 63 15.80 -18.71 0.38
N SER A 64 14.94 -18.08 -0.43
CA SER A 64 13.48 -18.20 -0.41
C SER A 64 12.85 -18.20 -1.81
N LEU A 65 13.56 -18.59 -2.88
CA LEU A 65 12.91 -18.76 -4.19
C LEU A 65 12.01 -20.01 -4.15
N PRO A 66 10.76 -19.93 -4.63
CA PRO A 66 9.87 -21.09 -4.69
C PRO A 66 10.47 -22.19 -5.57
N SER A 67 10.19 -23.46 -5.22
CA SER A 67 10.59 -24.65 -5.98
C SER A 67 9.90 -24.78 -7.34
N ARG A 68 8.90 -23.93 -7.60
CA ARG A 68 8.06 -23.87 -8.79
C ARG A 68 7.97 -22.41 -9.26
N GLN A 69 7.50 -22.19 -10.48
CA GLN A 69 7.23 -20.84 -10.99
C GLN A 69 5.74 -20.52 -10.90
N LEU A 70 5.43 -19.24 -10.64
CA LEU A 70 4.07 -18.73 -10.76
C LEU A 70 3.82 -18.36 -12.22
N VAL A 71 2.80 -18.98 -12.82
CA VAL A 71 2.42 -18.75 -14.22
C VAL A 71 1.06 -18.05 -14.25
N TYR A 72 1.01 -16.91 -14.92
CA TYR A 72 -0.24 -16.23 -15.25
C TYR A 72 -0.77 -16.74 -16.58
N LEU A 73 -2.03 -17.13 -16.60
CA LEU A 73 -2.80 -17.46 -17.79
C LEU A 73 -3.78 -16.33 -18.10
N ASP A 74 -4.30 -16.36 -19.33
CA ASP A 74 -5.41 -15.51 -19.79
C ASP A 74 -5.27 -14.01 -19.48
N PHE A 75 -4.72 -13.27 -20.43
CA PHE A 75 -4.64 -11.80 -20.37
C PHE A 75 -5.82 -11.14 -21.10
N GLY A 76 -6.97 -11.81 -21.23
CA GLY A 76 -8.17 -11.26 -21.86
C GLY A 76 -8.78 -10.08 -21.10
N LEU A 77 -8.53 -10.00 -19.78
CA LEU A 77 -8.95 -8.90 -18.91
C LEU A 77 -7.72 -8.21 -18.31
N VAL A 78 -7.33 -7.10 -18.94
CA VAL A 78 -6.26 -6.21 -18.47
C VAL A 78 -6.82 -4.79 -18.37
N ALA A 79 -6.46 -4.07 -17.30
CA ALA A 79 -6.85 -2.69 -17.12
C ALA A 79 -5.66 -1.79 -16.78
N ASP A 80 -5.77 -0.55 -17.23
CA ASP A 80 -4.92 0.55 -16.83
C ASP A 80 -5.47 1.19 -15.54
N VAL A 81 -4.58 1.33 -14.55
CA VAL A 81 -4.85 2.03 -13.30
C VAL A 81 -4.24 3.42 -13.40
N PRO A 82 -5.06 4.50 -13.40
CA PRO A 82 -4.57 5.86 -13.54
C PRO A 82 -3.52 6.22 -12.50
N LEU A 83 -2.49 6.97 -12.89
CA LEU A 83 -1.40 7.37 -11.98
C LEU A 83 -1.91 7.99 -10.68
N GLN A 84 -2.91 8.87 -10.76
CA GLN A 84 -3.54 9.50 -9.61
C GLN A 84 -4.14 8.47 -8.63
N VAL A 85 -4.79 7.43 -9.13
CA VAL A 85 -5.37 6.36 -8.30
C VAL A 85 -4.25 5.59 -7.61
N ARG A 86 -3.18 5.22 -8.33
CA ARG A 86 -2.02 4.51 -7.75
C ARG A 86 -1.37 5.29 -6.62
N GLU A 87 -1.16 6.59 -6.84
CA GLU A 87 -0.60 7.50 -5.83
C GLU A 87 -1.55 7.71 -4.65
N GLY A 88 -2.86 7.79 -4.91
CA GLY A 88 -3.90 7.81 -3.89
C GLY A 88 -3.89 6.54 -3.02
N LEU A 89 -3.74 5.36 -3.62
CA LEU A 89 -3.65 4.09 -2.89
C LEU A 89 -2.38 4.02 -2.02
N VAL A 90 -1.25 4.52 -2.52
CA VAL A 90 -0.03 4.69 -1.72
C VAL A 90 -0.30 5.58 -0.50
N CYS A 91 -0.96 6.73 -0.69
CA CYS A 91 -1.31 7.61 0.43
C CYS A 91 -2.31 6.96 1.40
N ALA A 92 -3.26 6.14 0.90
CA ALA A 92 -4.24 5.47 1.74
C ALA A 92 -3.57 4.48 2.69
N VAL A 93 -2.63 3.68 2.18
CA VAL A 93 -1.80 2.79 3.02
C VAL A 93 -1.10 3.58 4.12
N MET A 94 -0.49 4.71 3.79
CA MET A 94 0.22 5.54 4.76
C MET A 94 -0.70 6.11 5.85
N TYR A 95 -1.88 6.62 5.47
CA TYR A 95 -2.82 7.18 6.45
C TYR A 95 -3.51 6.12 7.30
N MET A 96 -3.76 4.92 6.76
CA MET A 96 -4.31 3.81 7.55
C MET A 96 -3.35 3.37 8.65
N VAL A 97 -2.04 3.24 8.35
CA VAL A 97 -1.01 2.90 9.35
C VAL A 97 -0.93 3.97 10.44
N GLU A 98 -1.07 5.24 10.07
CA GLU A 98 -1.00 6.38 10.99
C GLU A 98 -2.35 6.74 11.66
N ARG A 99 -3.41 5.93 11.46
CA ARG A 99 -4.77 6.14 12.00
C ARG A 99 -5.40 7.48 11.63
N ARG A 100 -5.11 7.98 10.43
CA ARG A 100 -5.56 9.30 9.94
C ARG A 100 -6.84 9.20 9.11
N TRP A 101 -7.96 8.85 9.75
CA TRP A 101 -9.22 8.53 9.07
C TRP A 101 -9.83 9.70 8.27
N VAL A 102 -9.69 10.93 8.75
CA VAL A 102 -10.09 12.15 8.01
C VAL A 102 -9.33 12.23 6.68
N ASP A 103 -8.04 11.93 6.70
CA ASP A 103 -7.22 11.97 5.50
C ASP A 103 -7.48 10.76 4.59
N VAL A 104 -7.78 9.58 5.14
CA VAL A 104 -8.25 8.42 4.35
C VAL A 104 -9.55 8.76 3.63
N ALA A 105 -10.54 9.32 4.33
CA ALA A 105 -11.82 9.71 3.73
C ALA A 105 -11.62 10.76 2.61
N SER A 106 -10.74 11.73 2.84
CA SER A 106 -10.41 12.75 1.83
C SER A 106 -9.77 12.15 0.56
N LEU A 107 -9.08 11.01 0.66
CA LEU A 107 -8.47 10.35 -0.50
C LEU A 107 -9.48 9.68 -1.42
N PHE A 108 -10.69 9.37 -0.96
CA PHE A 108 -11.68 8.71 -1.83
C PHE A 108 -12.05 9.55 -3.05
N HIS A 109 -11.95 10.89 -2.94
CA HIS A 109 -12.02 11.78 -4.10
C HIS A 109 -10.84 11.59 -5.04
N ALA A 110 -9.61 11.58 -4.51
CA ALA A 110 -8.40 11.36 -5.30
C ALA A 110 -8.39 9.98 -5.99
N LEU A 111 -9.05 9.00 -5.38
CA LEU A 111 -9.25 7.64 -5.91
C LEU A 111 -10.39 7.56 -6.94
N MET A 112 -11.13 8.65 -7.18
CA MET A 112 -12.31 8.70 -8.06
C MET A 112 -13.40 7.71 -7.63
N LEU A 113 -13.53 7.45 -6.33
CA LEU A 113 -14.49 6.50 -5.77
C LEU A 113 -15.74 7.19 -5.21
N LEU A 114 -15.71 8.50 -5.03
CA LEU A 114 -16.82 9.28 -4.49
C LEU A 114 -17.32 10.34 -5.47
N PRO A 115 -18.64 10.53 -5.56
CA PRO A 115 -19.22 11.67 -6.24
C PRO A 115 -18.96 12.97 -5.47
N ASP A 116 -18.93 14.09 -6.18
CA ASP A 116 -18.59 15.41 -5.61
C ASP A 116 -19.56 15.86 -4.50
N TRP A 117 -20.82 15.40 -4.53
CA TRP A 117 -21.83 15.78 -3.54
C TRP A 117 -21.47 15.32 -2.12
N VAL A 118 -20.77 14.19 -1.99
CA VAL A 118 -20.36 13.65 -0.68
C VAL A 118 -19.34 14.57 -0.01
N ILE A 119 -18.50 15.23 -0.81
CA ILE A 119 -17.41 16.10 -0.33
C ILE A 119 -17.89 17.54 -0.18
N ALA A 120 -18.86 17.96 -1.00
CA ALA A 120 -19.43 19.29 -0.97
C ALA A 120 -20.23 19.57 0.32
N ASP A 121 -20.86 18.55 0.90
CA ASP A 121 -21.58 18.68 2.17
C ASP A 121 -20.73 18.22 3.37
N ALA A 122 -20.43 19.16 4.27
CA ALA A 122 -19.60 18.89 5.43
C ALA A 122 -20.21 17.87 6.40
N ALA A 123 -21.54 17.83 6.52
CA ALA A 123 -22.22 16.88 7.40
C ALA A 123 -22.12 15.44 6.84
N THR A 124 -22.31 15.29 5.53
CA THR A 124 -22.13 14.03 4.80
C THR A 124 -20.69 13.57 4.86
N LEU A 125 -19.71 14.44 4.59
CA LEU A 125 -18.29 14.09 4.68
C LEU A 125 -17.89 13.63 6.10
N ALA A 126 -18.44 14.27 7.14
CA ALA A 126 -18.23 13.85 8.52
C ALA A 126 -18.88 12.48 8.81
N SER A 127 -20.07 12.20 8.25
CA SER A 127 -20.69 10.88 8.34
C SER A 127 -19.86 9.81 7.64
N PHE A 128 -19.42 10.10 6.42
CA PHE A 128 -18.57 9.21 5.64
C PHE A 128 -17.26 8.91 6.37
N THR A 129 -16.63 9.92 6.95
CA THR A 129 -15.39 9.74 7.73
C THR A 129 -15.60 8.80 8.92
N ARG A 130 -16.72 8.93 9.66
CA ARG A 130 -17.06 8.01 10.76
C ARG A 130 -17.26 6.58 10.25
N ASP A 131 -17.96 6.41 9.14
CA ASP A 131 -18.20 5.09 8.56
C ASP A 131 -16.90 4.44 8.06
N ILE A 132 -15.98 5.21 7.48
CA ILE A 132 -14.63 4.73 7.13
C ILE A 132 -13.83 4.33 8.36
N GLU A 133 -13.91 5.09 9.45
CA GLU A 133 -13.25 4.72 10.71
C GLU A 133 -13.83 3.42 11.29
N LEU A 134 -15.15 3.23 11.24
CA LEU A 134 -15.79 1.99 11.68
C LEU A 134 -15.38 0.80 10.81
N ALA A 135 -15.42 0.96 9.49
CA ALA A 135 -14.94 -0.05 8.54
C ALA A 135 -13.46 -0.42 8.79
N ALA A 136 -12.62 0.58 9.06
CA ALA A 136 -11.22 0.38 9.39
C ALA A 136 -11.03 -0.38 10.71
N LYS A 137 -11.84 -0.12 11.75
CA LYS A 137 -11.79 -0.86 13.03
C LYS A 137 -12.16 -2.33 12.87
N GLU A 138 -13.11 -2.64 11.97
CA GLU A 138 -13.47 -4.03 11.64
C GLU A 138 -12.41 -4.75 10.81
N ALA A 139 -11.59 -4.02 10.06
CA ALA A 139 -10.59 -4.62 9.18
C ALA A 139 -9.15 -4.60 9.73
N LEU A 140 -8.80 -3.64 10.58
CA LEU A 140 -7.44 -3.41 11.07
C LEU A 140 -7.32 -3.72 12.55
N VAL A 141 -6.38 -4.60 12.88
CA VAL A 141 -5.95 -4.86 14.25
C VAL A 141 -4.62 -4.18 14.46
N PHE A 142 -4.61 -3.13 15.29
CA PHE A 142 -3.39 -2.46 15.67
C PHE A 142 -2.72 -3.18 16.84
N PRO A 143 -1.38 -3.29 16.85
CA PRO A 143 -0.67 -3.84 17.99
C PRO A 143 -0.90 -3.00 19.26
N SER A 144 -0.92 -3.68 20.41
CA SER A 144 -1.13 -3.03 21.71
C SER A 144 0.01 -2.05 22.02
N GLU A 145 -0.33 -0.86 22.51
CA GLU A 145 0.61 0.23 22.84
C GLU A 145 1.64 -0.14 23.95
N THR A 146 1.54 -1.35 24.51
CA THR A 146 2.33 -1.80 25.66
C THR A 146 3.74 -2.29 25.29
N LYS A 147 4.07 -2.50 24.02
CA LYS A 147 5.43 -2.90 23.59
C LYS A 147 5.89 -2.13 22.36
N SER A 148 6.77 -1.16 22.61
CA SER A 148 7.59 -0.41 21.64
C SER A 148 6.99 0.88 21.06
N SER A 149 7.79 1.95 21.13
CA SER A 149 7.45 3.34 20.83
C SER A 149 7.57 3.71 19.34
N ARG A 150 7.32 2.78 18.41
CA ARG A 150 7.52 3.00 16.97
C ARG A 150 6.38 2.39 16.16
N ALA A 151 6.02 3.04 15.05
CA ALA A 151 4.94 2.65 14.14
C ALA A 151 5.08 1.19 13.69
N GLU A 152 4.34 0.30 14.33
CA GLU A 152 4.17 -1.08 13.91
C GLU A 152 3.01 -1.14 12.90
N VAL A 153 3.22 -1.91 11.83
CA VAL A 153 2.23 -2.05 10.76
C VAL A 153 1.04 -2.86 11.30
N PRO A 154 -0.21 -2.32 11.28
CA PRO A 154 -1.37 -3.05 11.75
C PRO A 154 -1.62 -4.30 10.90
N SER A 155 -2.26 -5.30 11.49
CA SER A 155 -2.77 -6.46 10.75
C SER A 155 -4.03 -6.07 10.00
N LEU A 156 -3.99 -6.15 8.67
CA LEU A 156 -5.13 -5.87 7.80
C LEU A 156 -5.81 -7.15 7.38
N ARG A 157 -7.11 -7.30 7.66
CA ARG A 157 -7.98 -8.30 7.04
C ARG A 157 -8.59 -7.73 5.77
N PHE A 158 -7.98 -8.01 4.61
CA PHE A 158 -8.41 -7.42 3.34
C PHE A 158 -9.83 -7.82 2.96
N ALA A 159 -10.22 -9.09 3.17
CA ALA A 159 -11.59 -9.54 2.94
C ALA A 159 -12.62 -8.73 3.77
N ALA A 160 -12.36 -8.55 5.06
CA ALA A 160 -13.22 -7.75 5.94
C ALA A 160 -13.28 -6.28 5.51
N LEU A 161 -12.14 -5.69 5.09
CA LEU A 161 -12.13 -4.33 4.55
C LEU A 161 -13.03 -4.22 3.30
N LEU A 162 -12.92 -5.17 2.38
CA LEU A 162 -13.72 -5.20 1.17
C LEU A 162 -15.22 -5.33 1.47
N GLU A 163 -15.59 -6.21 2.39
CA GLU A 163 -16.99 -6.36 2.85
C GLU A 163 -17.55 -5.03 3.37
N GLN A 164 -16.81 -4.35 4.24
CA GLN A 164 -17.23 -3.05 4.77
C GLN A 164 -17.35 -1.99 3.67
N LEU A 165 -16.41 -1.92 2.72
CA LEU A 165 -16.49 -0.98 1.61
C LEU A 165 -17.68 -1.24 0.69
N VAL A 166 -18.03 -2.51 0.45
CA VAL A 166 -19.20 -2.90 -0.34
C VAL A 166 -20.51 -2.48 0.36
N LEU A 167 -20.57 -2.55 1.69
CA LEU A 167 -21.72 -2.06 2.47
C LEU A 167 -21.90 -0.54 2.38
N LEU A 168 -20.80 0.22 2.29
CA LEU A 168 -20.83 1.67 2.16
C LEU A 168 -21.14 2.14 0.72
N ALA A 169 -20.83 1.32 -0.28
CA ALA A 169 -20.98 1.65 -1.69
C ALA A 169 -22.38 2.17 -2.10
N PRO A 170 -23.51 1.51 -1.75
CA PRO A 170 -24.83 2.02 -2.11
C PRO A 170 -25.21 3.29 -1.36
N ARG A 171 -24.71 3.48 -0.12
CA ARG A 171 -25.07 4.63 0.72
C ARG A 171 -24.43 5.93 0.23
N TYR A 172 -23.20 5.85 -0.28
CA TYR A 172 -22.42 7.00 -0.75
C TYR A 172 -22.22 6.99 -2.27
N GLU A 173 -22.94 6.13 -2.98
CA GLU A 173 -22.93 6.01 -4.45
C GLU A 173 -21.52 5.86 -5.02
N PHE A 174 -20.76 4.88 -4.51
CA PHE A 174 -19.37 4.70 -4.93
C PHE A 174 -19.24 4.52 -6.45
N GLN A 175 -18.33 5.28 -7.04
CA GLN A 175 -17.96 5.19 -8.45
C GLN A 175 -16.87 4.12 -8.60
N LEU A 176 -17.27 2.85 -8.72
CA LEU A 176 -16.33 1.74 -8.79
C LEU A 176 -15.86 1.49 -10.24
N PRO A 177 -14.55 1.59 -10.53
CA PRO A 177 -14.02 1.18 -11.83
C PRO A 177 -14.29 -0.30 -12.11
N PRO A 178 -14.43 -0.73 -13.38
CA PRO A 178 -14.73 -2.12 -13.73
C PRO A 178 -13.76 -3.15 -13.15
N TYR A 179 -12.49 -2.77 -12.99
CA TYR A 179 -11.44 -3.64 -12.46
C TYR A 179 -11.46 -3.76 -10.92
N PHE A 180 -12.13 -2.84 -10.20
CA PHE A 180 -11.98 -2.70 -8.75
C PHE A 180 -12.42 -3.95 -7.99
N LEU A 181 -13.64 -4.42 -8.25
CA LEU A 181 -14.21 -5.56 -7.52
C LEU A 181 -13.51 -6.88 -7.85
N ASN A 182 -13.15 -7.12 -9.11
CA ASN A 182 -12.47 -8.34 -9.51
C ASN A 182 -11.08 -8.44 -8.89
N ASN A 183 -10.31 -7.35 -8.91
CA ASN A 183 -8.99 -7.31 -8.28
C ASN A 183 -9.05 -7.38 -6.76
N ALA A 184 -10.02 -6.70 -6.14
CA ALA A 184 -10.21 -6.80 -4.70
C ALA A 184 -10.58 -8.23 -4.30
N ARG A 185 -11.47 -8.91 -5.05
CA ARG A 185 -11.79 -10.31 -4.82
C ARG A 185 -10.56 -11.21 -4.98
N ALA A 186 -9.77 -11.02 -6.04
CA ALA A 186 -8.57 -11.82 -6.27
C ALA A 186 -7.52 -11.63 -5.17
N LEU A 187 -7.25 -10.39 -4.74
CA LEU A 187 -6.39 -10.11 -3.60
C LEU A 187 -6.93 -10.72 -2.29
N GLY A 188 -8.23 -10.66 -2.05
CA GLY A 188 -8.88 -11.30 -0.91
C GLY A 188 -8.72 -12.83 -0.92
N CYS A 189 -8.88 -13.47 -2.09
CA CYS A 189 -8.64 -14.90 -2.24
C CYS A 189 -7.18 -15.28 -2.00
N LEU A 190 -6.23 -14.54 -2.59
CA LEU A 190 -4.80 -14.75 -2.38
C LEU A 190 -4.41 -14.56 -0.90
N GLU A 191 -4.92 -13.53 -0.25
CA GLU A 191 -4.71 -13.30 1.19
C GLU A 191 -5.29 -14.43 2.05
N GLY A 192 -6.50 -14.89 1.73
CA GLY A 192 -7.13 -16.03 2.41
C GLY A 192 -6.28 -17.30 2.31
N MET A 193 -5.75 -17.60 1.11
CA MET A 193 -4.82 -18.72 0.91
C MET A 193 -3.54 -18.57 1.72
N ALA A 194 -2.94 -17.38 1.69
CA ALA A 194 -1.74 -17.10 2.47
C ALA A 194 -1.99 -17.33 3.96
N ARG A 195 -3.15 -16.92 4.48
CA ARG A 195 -3.53 -17.11 5.90
C ARG A 195 -3.89 -18.52 6.31
N THR A 196 -4.39 -19.33 5.39
CA THR A 196 -4.61 -20.77 5.68
C THR A 196 -3.28 -21.46 5.97
N VAL A 197 -2.19 -21.00 5.37
CA VAL A 197 -0.86 -21.57 5.51
C VAL A 197 -0.02 -20.86 6.59
N ASP A 198 -0.05 -19.53 6.61
CA ASP A 198 0.61 -18.67 7.59
C ASP A 198 -0.44 -17.75 8.25
N PRO A 199 -1.00 -18.13 9.42
CA PRO A 199 -2.02 -17.35 10.11
C PRO A 199 -1.60 -15.91 10.44
N GLU A 200 -0.29 -15.64 10.57
CA GLU A 200 0.26 -14.31 10.85
C GLU A 200 0.48 -13.48 9.57
N PHE A 201 0.15 -14.03 8.40
CA PHE A 201 0.31 -13.34 7.13
C PHE A 201 -0.46 -12.01 7.11
N ASN A 202 0.28 -10.95 6.78
CA ASN A 202 -0.24 -9.59 6.72
C ASN A 202 0.15 -8.92 5.40
N ILE A 203 -0.83 -8.77 4.50
CA ILE A 203 -0.64 -8.10 3.21
C ILE A 203 -0.12 -6.66 3.38
N LEU A 204 -0.51 -5.98 4.47
CA LEU A 204 -0.09 -4.60 4.72
C LEU A 204 1.42 -4.51 4.97
N GLN A 205 2.03 -5.53 5.60
CA GLN A 205 3.49 -5.59 5.77
C GLN A 205 4.24 -5.76 4.45
N LYS A 206 3.62 -6.38 3.44
CA LYS A 206 4.22 -6.53 2.10
C LYS A 206 4.14 -5.24 1.30
N VAL A 207 3.03 -4.48 1.41
CA VAL A 207 2.81 -3.25 0.62
C VAL A 207 3.38 -1.99 1.26
N TYR A 208 3.43 -1.91 2.59
CA TYR A 208 3.86 -0.70 3.30
C TYR A 208 5.28 -0.24 2.94
N PRO A 209 6.29 -1.12 2.79
CA PRO A 209 7.64 -0.70 2.36
C PRO A 209 7.64 -0.04 0.98
N PHE A 210 6.82 -0.53 0.05
CA PHE A 210 6.65 0.07 -1.27
C PHE A 210 5.98 1.45 -1.17
N ALA A 211 4.90 1.56 -0.42
CA ALA A 211 4.18 2.81 -0.21
C ALA A 211 5.07 3.89 0.41
N LEU A 212 5.83 3.51 1.43
CA LEU A 212 6.73 4.41 2.15
C LEU A 212 7.89 4.91 1.27
N ASN A 213 8.53 4.01 0.51
CA ASN A 213 9.58 4.41 -0.44
C ASN A 213 9.04 5.32 -1.55
N THR A 214 7.85 5.02 -2.07
CA THR A 214 7.18 5.82 -3.09
C THR A 214 6.82 7.20 -2.57
N LEU A 215 6.33 7.29 -1.33
CA LEU A 215 6.03 8.55 -0.67
C LEU A 215 7.29 9.41 -0.47
N LEU A 216 8.35 8.83 0.12
CA LEU A 216 9.61 9.54 0.39
C LEU A 216 10.29 10.01 -0.88
N SER A 217 10.25 9.18 -1.93
CA SER A 217 10.83 9.52 -3.21
C SER A 217 9.93 10.50 -3.98
N ASN A 218 8.61 10.35 -3.98
CA ASN A 218 7.69 11.09 -4.84
C ASN A 218 8.25 11.28 -6.28
N PRO A 219 8.46 10.16 -7.02
CA PRO A 219 9.16 10.18 -8.30
C PRO A 219 8.44 11.02 -9.37
N SER A 220 7.11 11.02 -9.37
CA SER A 220 6.26 11.77 -10.31
C SER A 220 6.10 13.26 -9.95
N ASP A 221 6.70 13.72 -8.86
CA ASP A 221 6.45 15.06 -8.28
C ASP A 221 4.97 15.34 -7.98
N SER A 222 4.23 14.28 -7.64
CA SER A 222 2.80 14.27 -7.37
C SER A 222 2.39 15.24 -6.26
N PRO A 223 1.32 16.03 -6.46
CA PRO A 223 0.73 16.85 -5.41
C PRO A 223 0.18 16.03 -4.24
N VAL A 224 -0.48 14.89 -4.50
CA VAL A 224 -1.09 14.07 -3.43
C VAL A 224 -0.04 13.41 -2.55
N LEU A 225 1.01 12.83 -3.13
CA LEU A 225 2.14 12.29 -2.36
C LEU A 225 2.85 13.38 -1.55
N ARG A 226 3.01 14.57 -2.14
CA ARG A 226 3.68 15.70 -1.47
C ARG A 226 2.88 16.18 -0.27
N GLU A 227 1.58 16.34 -0.43
CA GLU A 227 0.70 16.78 0.66
C GLU A 227 0.65 15.73 1.76
N THR A 228 0.55 14.44 1.41
CA THR A 228 0.63 13.35 2.38
C THR A 228 1.94 13.35 3.14
N LEU A 229 3.09 13.43 2.46
CA LEU A 229 4.39 13.46 3.12
C LEU A 229 4.53 14.67 4.05
N ARG A 230 4.07 15.85 3.60
CA ARG A 230 4.03 17.06 4.42
C ARG A 230 3.16 16.86 5.66
N LYS A 231 1.93 16.39 5.49
CA LYS A 231 0.98 16.12 6.58
C LYS A 231 1.53 15.15 7.61
N LEU A 232 2.18 14.07 7.18
CA LEU A 232 2.77 13.07 8.09
C LEU A 232 4.01 13.62 8.82
N CYS A 233 4.78 14.49 8.18
CA CYS A 233 5.99 15.08 8.76
C CYS A 233 5.75 16.40 9.50
N SER A 234 4.53 16.95 9.49
CA SER A 234 4.21 18.17 10.22
C SER A 234 3.93 17.90 11.69
N ASP A 235 4.35 18.79 12.58
CA ASP A 235 3.95 18.81 14.00
C ASP A 235 2.55 19.42 14.19
N SER A 236 2.10 19.52 15.45
CA SER A 236 0.79 20.11 15.80
C SER A 236 0.64 21.58 15.38
N SER A 237 1.75 22.29 15.13
CA SER A 237 1.73 23.67 14.61
C SER A 237 1.65 23.74 13.07
N GLY A 238 1.60 22.59 12.39
CA GLY A 238 1.59 22.49 10.93
C GLY A 238 2.95 22.75 10.27
N ARG A 239 4.03 22.87 11.06
CA ARG A 239 5.40 23.03 10.57
C ARG A 239 6.05 21.67 10.37
N LEU A 240 6.90 21.54 9.35
CA LEU A 240 7.65 20.32 9.12
C LEU A 240 8.60 20.05 10.30
N SER A 241 8.67 18.78 10.71
CA SER A 241 9.46 18.28 11.82
C SER A 241 10.48 17.25 11.34
N LEU A 242 11.75 17.52 11.62
CA LEU A 242 12.85 16.60 11.34
C LEU A 242 12.70 15.27 12.09
N SER A 243 12.15 15.28 13.31
CA SER A 243 11.96 14.06 14.09
C SER A 243 10.94 13.13 13.45
N ARG A 244 9.81 13.66 12.96
CA ARG A 244 8.79 12.88 12.24
C ARG A 244 9.32 12.35 10.90
N ALA A 245 10.02 13.20 10.13
CA ALA A 245 10.65 12.78 8.89
C ALA A 245 11.71 11.68 9.11
N SER A 246 12.55 11.83 10.15
CA SER A 246 13.54 10.82 10.53
C SER A 246 12.88 9.51 10.96
N SER A 247 11.73 9.58 11.65
CA SER A 247 10.97 8.38 12.04
C SER A 247 10.46 7.62 10.82
N LEU A 248 9.93 8.31 9.80
CA LEU A 248 9.51 7.66 8.55
C LEU A 248 10.69 7.01 7.81
N VAL A 249 11.85 7.68 7.76
CA VAL A 249 13.06 7.12 7.16
C VAL A 249 13.57 5.90 7.94
N ASP A 250 13.53 5.93 9.28
CA ASP A 250 13.91 4.78 10.12
C ASP A 250 12.97 3.58 9.88
N SER A 251 11.66 3.82 9.80
CA SER A 251 10.67 2.80 9.44
C SER A 251 10.98 2.19 8.07
N ALA A 252 11.27 3.01 7.06
CA ALA A 252 11.62 2.54 5.71
C ALA A 252 12.88 1.69 5.72
N ALA A 253 13.93 2.15 6.41
CA ALA A 253 15.20 1.45 6.53
C ALA A 253 15.03 0.07 7.17
N ARG A 254 14.30 0.01 8.29
CA ARG A 254 14.03 -1.23 9.02
C ARG A 254 13.24 -2.23 8.17
N LEU A 255 12.14 -1.79 7.57
CA LEU A 255 11.22 -2.66 6.83
C LEU A 255 11.81 -3.20 5.52
N THR A 256 12.70 -2.41 4.89
CA THR A 256 13.37 -2.82 3.65
C THR A 256 14.71 -3.53 3.90
N GLY A 257 15.18 -3.58 5.16
CA GLY A 257 16.52 -4.07 5.50
C GLY A 257 17.65 -3.21 4.90
N THR A 258 17.36 -1.96 4.53
CA THR A 258 18.34 -1.04 3.94
C THR A 258 18.90 -0.08 4.98
N ARG A 259 20.11 0.44 4.75
CA ARG A 259 20.67 1.49 5.61
C ARG A 259 19.90 2.79 5.42
N TRP A 260 19.58 3.51 6.50
CA TRP A 260 18.85 4.79 6.43
C TRP A 260 19.49 5.81 5.47
N ARG A 261 20.83 5.88 5.41
CA ARG A 261 21.56 6.75 4.47
C ARG A 261 21.22 6.46 3.01
N LYS A 262 21.00 5.18 2.68
CA LYS A 262 20.60 4.75 1.33
C LYS A 262 19.16 5.20 1.03
N VAL A 263 18.23 5.02 1.97
CA VAL A 263 16.84 5.52 1.83
C VAL A 263 16.82 7.01 1.54
N VAL A 264 17.58 7.81 2.31
CA VAL A 264 17.69 9.25 2.09
C VAL A 264 18.32 9.54 0.72
N ALA A 265 19.42 8.88 0.38
CA ALA A 265 20.09 9.09 -0.91
C ALA A 265 19.17 8.76 -2.09
N ASP A 266 18.44 7.65 -2.04
CA ASP A 266 17.50 7.23 -3.09
C ASP A 266 16.33 8.22 -3.19
N SER A 267 15.79 8.69 -2.06
CA SER A 267 14.75 9.73 -2.03
C SER A 267 15.23 11.04 -2.67
N LEU A 268 16.50 11.42 -2.50
CA LEU A 268 17.08 12.62 -3.10
C LEU A 268 17.37 12.49 -4.61
N ARG A 269 17.23 11.30 -5.21
CA ARG A 269 17.38 11.13 -6.67
C ARG A 269 16.21 11.71 -7.45
N SER A 270 15.03 11.77 -6.86
CA SER A 270 13.84 12.35 -7.49
C SER A 270 13.73 13.87 -7.29
N ARG A 271 12.90 14.53 -8.09
CA ARG A 271 12.58 15.95 -7.90
C ARG A 271 11.73 16.17 -6.63
N GLY A 272 10.75 15.31 -6.38
CA GLY A 272 9.85 15.39 -5.23
C GLY A 272 10.59 15.28 -3.89
N GLY A 273 11.49 14.30 -3.75
CA GLY A 273 12.27 14.11 -2.52
C GLY A 273 13.26 15.24 -2.26
N ARG A 274 13.95 15.77 -3.29
CA ARG A 274 14.78 16.98 -3.14
C ARG A 274 13.97 18.19 -2.69
N ARG A 275 12.76 18.38 -3.24
CA ARG A 275 11.88 19.48 -2.84
C ARG A 275 11.47 19.36 -1.38
N PHE A 276 11.06 18.16 -0.95
CA PHE A 276 10.68 17.91 0.43
C PHE A 276 11.86 18.16 1.38
N PHE A 277 13.05 17.64 1.08
CA PHE A 277 14.23 17.84 1.90
C PHE A 277 14.60 19.32 2.06
N ARG A 278 14.53 20.11 0.98
CA ARG A 278 14.72 21.57 1.05
C ARG A 278 13.67 22.27 1.93
N ALA A 279 12.40 21.85 1.83
CA ALA A 279 11.33 22.41 2.66
C ALA A 279 11.53 22.06 4.15
N LEU A 280 11.99 20.84 4.44
CA LEU A 280 12.30 20.39 5.79
C LEU A 280 13.43 21.21 6.41
N LEU A 281 14.55 21.39 5.69
CA LEU A 281 15.67 22.22 6.16
C LEU A 281 15.28 23.67 6.42
N ARG A 282 14.46 24.27 5.53
CA ARG A 282 13.95 25.64 5.73
C ARG A 282 13.08 25.76 6.98
N SER A 283 12.22 24.76 7.23
CA SER A 283 11.37 24.71 8.41
C SER A 283 12.20 24.63 9.70
N GLU A 284 13.23 23.79 9.73
CA GLU A 284 14.12 23.66 10.90
C GLU A 284 14.99 24.90 11.13
N ALA A 285 15.53 25.51 10.06
CA ALA A 285 16.26 26.76 10.17
C ALA A 285 15.38 27.89 10.76
N ALA A 286 14.13 28.00 10.31
CA ALA A 286 13.19 28.97 10.84
C ALA A 286 12.86 28.72 12.33
N LYS A 287 12.75 27.45 12.76
CA LYS A 287 12.57 27.09 14.18
C LYS A 287 13.77 27.52 15.03
N LEU A 288 14.99 27.34 14.53
CA LEU A 288 16.22 27.74 15.22
C LEU A 288 16.35 29.26 15.32
N CYS A 289 16.11 30.00 14.23
CA CYS A 289 16.16 31.47 14.25
C CYS A 289 15.10 32.08 15.17
N GLY A 290 13.88 31.51 15.21
CA GLY A 290 12.82 31.98 16.11
C GLY A 290 13.18 31.84 17.59
N ARG A 291 13.84 30.73 17.98
CA ARG A 291 14.29 30.50 19.36
C ARG A 291 15.48 31.36 19.80
N VAL A 292 16.20 31.97 18.85
CA VAL A 292 17.35 32.86 19.15
C VAL A 292 16.89 34.32 19.34
N LEU A 293 15.66 34.64 18.93
CA LEU A 293 15.07 35.98 19.03
C LEU A 293 14.09 36.12 20.21
N GLU A 294 13.82 35.05 20.95
CA GLU A 294 13.07 35.00 22.22
C GLU A 294 14.04 34.89 23.40
#